data_AF-A0A3M1UWF1-F1
#
_entry.id   AF-A0A3M1UWF1-F1
#
_cell.length_a   1.000
_cell.length_b   1.000
_cell.length_c   1.000
_cell.angle_alpha   90.00
_cell.angle_beta   90.00
_cell.angle_gamma   90.00
#
_symmetry.space_group_name_H-M   'P 1'
#
loop_
_entity.id
_entity.type
_entity.pdbx_description
1 polymer ?
#
loop_
_entity_poly.entity_id
_entity_poly.type
_entity_poly.pdbx_seq_one_letter_code
_entity_poly.pdbx_strand_id
1 'polypeptide(L)'
;MAPGCARWRLWRPGIGGARRLAGALLACRTASGCASVAGDPAAARHALAALYRWGQPDPPVVHLAAGVRHADAVRPGLSAVATLKHETAPGGLSWERFAWWGVWLLALYRLGVILWGDIPVDVEEAYYLSWARHLDWGYFSKPPLLTAVLAATTGLLGDSPAVIKSLAVLCYSGAALFVYAIGARLYDPRTGAWAAIAFQAMPIVGVLSLFVSTDAPLMLFWAAVLYGFVRASESDSPGWWLFTGVMAGLGLLSKYTIGALAVGLALYVLLEPQARRLLRSPGLWVGVLVALLVWSPNLWWLAQHHWVTLDHTRHITLEIQRAGDWGNLGEFLLGQLGAFGPLLGLVALYWIWRGEVWHRRADRLLLSASLPLLILVSYQAWRHEANLNWASPAYVGLVLVATHWMLTHARRLFYAAVGLNLLLLSGLYHYHALADLFDVRLTRSTDPYFKRLGWAEIGRQLADLRRRYPRAALLSDSRKLLALLGYHARVDGQPPVLRSWNPQGRWRHQYDLYDDIAAHRDRDYLFVSRRPLGDEVLGRFERARLVAVLRARIYPDLVRRVYVYHLQGFRGYRR
;
A
#
# COMPACT_ATOMS: atom_id res chain seq x y z
N MET A 1 -48.73 51.69 -25.90
CA MET A 1 -49.21 50.38 -26.39
C MET A 1 -48.45 49.27 -25.66
N ALA A 2 -49.16 48.21 -25.26
CA ALA A 2 -48.96 47.26 -24.16
C ALA A 2 -47.74 46.28 -24.27
N PRO A 3 -47.47 45.35 -23.31
CA PRO A 3 -48.02 45.18 -21.95
C PRO A 3 -47.00 44.86 -20.81
N GLY A 4 -47.37 45.23 -19.57
CA GLY A 4 -47.59 44.28 -18.46
C GLY A 4 -46.41 43.56 -17.78
N CYS A 5 -45.77 44.22 -16.80
CA CYS A 5 -45.03 43.50 -15.75
C CYS A 5 -46.02 43.08 -14.64
N ALA A 6 -46.44 41.81 -14.62
CA ALA A 6 -47.37 41.30 -13.61
C ALA A 6 -46.67 41.17 -12.24
N ARG A 7 -47.10 41.99 -11.26
CA ARG A 7 -46.74 41.79 -9.84
C ARG A 7 -47.57 40.65 -9.26
N TRP A 8 -46.93 39.52 -8.96
CA TRP A 8 -47.57 38.41 -8.25
C TRP A 8 -47.34 38.52 -6.75
N ARG A 9 -48.43 38.65 -5.96
CA ARG A 9 -48.38 38.43 -4.50
C ARG A 9 -48.57 36.93 -4.25
N LEU A 10 -47.57 36.28 -3.67
CA LEU A 10 -47.68 34.87 -3.26
C LEU A 10 -48.39 34.78 -1.91
N TRP A 11 -49.47 33.98 -1.89
CA TRP A 11 -50.24 33.57 -0.71
C TRP A 11 -49.59 32.35 -0.02
N ARG A 12 -49.93 32.12 1.26
CA ARG A 12 -49.35 31.09 2.14
C ARG A 12 -49.28 29.68 1.51
N PRO A 13 -48.25 28.87 1.83
CA PRO A 13 -47.94 27.66 1.07
C PRO A 13 -48.86 26.49 1.42
N GLY A 14 -49.68 26.07 0.46
CA GLY A 14 -50.25 24.72 0.38
C GLY A 14 -49.60 23.93 -0.76
N ILE A 15 -49.72 22.59 -0.76
CA ILE A 15 -49.06 21.64 -1.69
C ILE A 15 -49.26 21.99 -3.18
N GLY A 16 -50.35 22.66 -3.54
CA GLY A 16 -50.60 23.16 -4.91
C GLY A 16 -49.71 24.33 -5.35
N GLY A 17 -49.14 25.10 -4.41
CA GLY A 17 -48.31 26.27 -4.71
C GLY A 17 -46.93 25.92 -5.28
N ALA A 18 -46.33 24.82 -4.82
CA ALA A 18 -45.01 24.37 -5.28
C ALA A 18 -45.01 23.91 -6.74
N ARG A 19 -46.07 23.23 -7.20
CA ARG A 19 -46.22 22.82 -8.61
C ARG A 19 -46.41 24.00 -9.55
N ARG A 20 -47.12 25.05 -9.12
CA ARG A 20 -47.29 26.29 -9.89
C ARG A 20 -46.00 27.11 -9.98
N LEU A 21 -45.19 27.11 -8.92
CA LEU A 21 -43.86 27.74 -8.92
C LEU A 21 -42.88 27.04 -9.87
N ALA A 22 -42.90 25.71 -9.93
CA ALA A 22 -42.10 24.94 -10.89
C ALA A 22 -42.53 25.20 -12.35
N GLY A 23 -43.84 25.31 -12.60
CA GLY A 23 -44.37 25.69 -13.93
C GLY A 23 -43.98 27.11 -14.35
N ALA A 24 -43.98 28.07 -13.42
CA ALA A 24 -43.58 29.46 -13.68
C ALA A 24 -42.07 29.61 -13.97
N LEU A 25 -41.21 28.81 -13.30
CA LEU A 25 -39.77 28.80 -13.56
C LEU A 25 -39.42 28.14 -14.91
N LEU A 26 -40.19 27.15 -15.37
CA LEU A 26 -40.04 26.60 -16.72
C LEU A 26 -40.45 27.61 -17.81
N ALA A 27 -41.50 28.40 -17.59
CA ALA A 27 -41.94 29.42 -18.54
C ALA A 27 -40.94 30.58 -18.70
N CYS A 28 -40.08 30.84 -17.72
CA CYS A 28 -39.00 31.84 -17.84
C CYS A 28 -37.84 31.40 -18.75
N ARG A 29 -37.77 30.13 -19.19
CA ARG A 29 -36.75 29.71 -20.18
C ARG A 29 -37.06 30.19 -21.60
N THR A 30 -38.29 30.60 -21.90
CA THR A 30 -38.69 30.98 -23.27
C THR A 30 -38.69 32.48 -23.53
N ALA A 31 -38.54 33.33 -22.50
CA ALA A 31 -38.45 34.78 -22.66
C ALA A 31 -37.36 35.37 -21.76
N SER A 32 -36.29 35.91 -22.38
CA SER A 32 -35.21 36.75 -21.82
C SER A 32 -34.86 36.51 -20.34
N GLY A 33 -33.80 35.73 -20.12
CA GLY A 33 -33.34 35.26 -18.82
C GLY A 33 -33.04 36.35 -17.78
N CYS A 34 -33.90 36.43 -16.76
CA CYS A 34 -33.59 36.67 -15.36
C CYS A 34 -34.89 36.56 -14.55
N ALA A 35 -34.97 35.63 -13.59
CA ALA A 35 -36.09 35.53 -12.66
C ALA A 35 -35.61 35.90 -11.25
N SER A 36 -36.07 37.03 -10.72
CA SER A 36 -35.88 37.39 -9.30
C SER A 36 -37.06 36.88 -8.48
N VAL A 37 -36.82 35.99 -7.52
CA VAL A 37 -37.84 35.50 -6.58
C VAL A 37 -37.66 36.22 -5.25
N ALA A 38 -38.60 37.11 -4.90
CA ALA A 38 -38.68 37.68 -3.56
C ALA A 38 -39.55 36.76 -2.68
N GLY A 39 -38.94 36.07 -1.70
CA GLY A 39 -39.67 35.17 -0.81
C GLY A 39 -38.80 34.39 0.18
N ASP A 40 -39.46 33.80 1.18
CA ASP A 40 -38.89 33.05 2.32
C ASP A 40 -37.76 32.08 1.91
N PRO A 41 -36.55 32.19 2.50
CA PRO A 41 -35.41 31.32 2.24
C PRO A 41 -35.72 29.82 2.37
N ALA A 42 -36.70 29.44 3.21
CA ALA A 42 -37.10 28.05 3.37
C ALA A 42 -37.80 27.49 2.13
N ALA A 43 -38.60 28.30 1.43
CA ALA A 43 -39.31 27.89 0.22
C ALA A 43 -38.34 27.70 -0.97
N ALA A 44 -37.32 28.55 -1.09
CA ALA A 44 -36.28 28.43 -2.11
C ALA A 44 -35.45 27.14 -1.97
N ARG A 45 -35.13 26.74 -0.73
CA ARG A 45 -34.45 25.45 -0.45
C ARG A 45 -35.27 24.25 -0.85
N HIS A 46 -36.59 24.27 -0.60
CA HIS A 46 -37.48 23.17 -0.99
C HIS A 46 -37.61 23.06 -2.52
N ALA A 47 -37.64 24.18 -3.24
CA ALA A 47 -37.68 24.19 -4.70
C ALA A 47 -36.38 23.65 -5.33
N LEU A 48 -35.21 24.05 -4.80
CA LEU A 48 -33.91 23.52 -5.20
C LEU A 48 -33.77 22.02 -4.90
N ALA A 49 -34.26 21.56 -3.74
CA ALA A 49 -34.29 20.15 -3.37
C ALA A 49 -35.22 19.32 -4.28
N ALA A 50 -36.33 19.90 -4.75
CA ALA A 50 -37.23 19.25 -5.71
C ALA A 50 -36.60 19.14 -7.11
N LEU A 51 -35.86 20.17 -7.56
CA LEU A 51 -35.13 20.16 -8.83
C LEU A 51 -33.98 19.13 -8.83
N TYR A 52 -33.29 18.96 -7.70
CA TYR A 52 -32.27 17.92 -7.53
C TYR A 52 -32.85 16.50 -7.57
N ARG A 53 -34.07 16.29 -7.05
CA ARG A 53 -34.76 14.98 -7.15
C ARG A 53 -35.17 14.60 -8.57
N TRP A 54 -35.20 15.55 -9.50
CA TRP A 54 -35.64 15.34 -10.88
C TRP A 54 -34.49 15.27 -11.91
N GLY A 55 -33.24 15.12 -11.45
CA GLY A 55 -32.13 14.67 -12.31
C GLY A 55 -31.70 15.64 -13.42
N GLN A 56 -31.83 16.95 -13.21
CA GLN A 56 -31.31 17.95 -14.16
C GLN A 56 -29.80 18.21 -13.94
N PRO A 57 -28.95 18.19 -14.98
CA PRO A 57 -27.49 18.29 -14.83
C PRO A 57 -26.96 19.64 -14.35
N ASP A 58 -27.70 20.74 -14.56
CA ASP A 58 -27.29 22.10 -14.20
C ASP A 58 -28.50 22.93 -13.70
N PRO A 59 -28.68 23.13 -12.38
CA PRO A 59 -29.72 24.02 -11.88
C PRO A 59 -29.35 25.51 -12.13
N PRO A 60 -30.33 26.40 -12.41
CA PRO A 60 -30.05 27.82 -12.62
C PRO A 60 -29.51 28.49 -11.36
N VAL A 61 -28.60 29.46 -11.53
CA VAL A 61 -28.09 30.32 -10.46
C VAL A 61 -29.23 31.19 -9.93
N VAL A 62 -29.63 30.97 -8.67
CA VAL A 62 -30.66 31.78 -8.00
C VAL A 62 -29.97 32.83 -7.13
N HIS A 63 -30.10 34.10 -7.50
CA HIS A 63 -29.68 35.21 -6.64
C HIS A 63 -30.73 35.46 -5.55
N LEU A 64 -30.39 35.16 -4.30
CA LEU A 64 -31.19 35.53 -3.14
C LEU A 64 -30.75 36.90 -2.65
N ALA A 65 -31.55 37.94 -2.91
CA ALA A 65 -31.36 39.24 -2.28
C ALA A 65 -31.85 39.18 -0.83
N ALA A 66 -30.92 39.12 0.14
CA ALA A 66 -31.24 39.33 1.54
C ALA A 66 -31.63 40.81 1.74
N GLY A 67 -32.79 41.04 2.33
CA GLY A 67 -33.36 42.38 2.49
C GLY A 67 -32.49 43.29 3.34
N VAL A 68 -31.84 44.25 2.70
CA VAL A 68 -31.24 45.42 3.36
C VAL A 68 -32.35 46.46 3.52
N ARG A 69 -32.80 46.70 4.76
CA ARG A 69 -33.55 47.89 5.11
C ARG A 69 -32.54 48.99 5.45
N HIS A 70 -32.20 49.80 4.47
CA HIS A 70 -31.98 51.24 4.60
C HIS A 70 -31.71 51.79 3.21
N ALA A 71 -32.51 52.79 2.82
CA ALA A 71 -32.31 53.54 1.59
C ALA A 71 -31.08 54.41 1.78
N ASP A 72 -30.01 54.12 1.05
CA ASP A 72 -29.03 55.11 0.61
C ASP A 72 -28.30 54.60 -0.64
N ALA A 73 -27.98 55.54 -1.53
CA ALA A 73 -27.63 55.40 -2.94
C ALA A 73 -26.70 54.23 -3.34
N VAL A 74 -27.18 53.37 -4.24
CA VAL A 74 -26.34 52.39 -4.97
C VAL A 74 -25.71 53.09 -6.17
N ARG A 75 -24.37 53.25 -6.15
CA ARG A 75 -23.57 53.53 -7.36
C ARG A 75 -23.36 52.23 -8.15
N PRO A 76 -23.49 52.23 -9.48
CA PRO A 76 -23.25 51.04 -10.30
C PRO A 76 -21.74 50.86 -10.51
N GLY A 77 -21.22 49.70 -10.12
CA GLY A 77 -19.84 49.29 -10.46
C GLY A 77 -19.05 48.75 -9.28
N LEU A 78 -19.48 47.61 -8.71
CA LEU A 78 -18.64 46.74 -7.88
C LEU A 78 -19.32 45.36 -7.85
N SER A 79 -18.84 44.45 -8.69
CA SER A 79 -19.15 43.02 -8.62
C SER A 79 -18.49 42.44 -7.35
N ALA A 80 -19.16 42.60 -6.22
CA ALA A 80 -18.81 41.89 -5.00
C ALA A 80 -19.06 40.40 -5.20
N VAL A 81 -18.00 39.65 -5.52
CA VAL A 81 -17.98 38.19 -5.37
C VAL A 81 -18.06 37.91 -3.88
N ALA A 82 -19.27 37.70 -3.38
CA ALA A 82 -19.46 37.15 -2.05
C ALA A 82 -18.97 35.70 -2.07
N THR A 83 -17.69 35.49 -1.76
CA THR A 83 -17.19 34.20 -1.30
C THR A 83 -18.00 33.81 -0.07
N LEU A 84 -18.96 32.91 -0.25
CA LEU A 84 -19.56 32.16 0.83
C LEU A 84 -18.44 31.34 1.48
N LYS A 85 -17.76 31.92 2.46
CA LYS A 85 -17.03 31.14 3.45
C LYS A 85 -18.06 30.19 4.05
N HIS A 86 -17.88 28.89 3.82
CA HIS A 86 -18.54 27.90 4.66
C HIS A 86 -18.06 28.14 6.08
N GLU A 87 -18.86 28.86 6.87
CA GLU A 87 -18.74 28.89 8.31
C GLU A 87 -19.01 27.46 8.79
N THR A 88 -17.93 26.71 9.01
CA THR A 88 -17.97 25.50 9.79
C THR A 88 -18.44 25.89 11.18
N ALA A 89 -19.58 25.36 11.60
CA ALA A 89 -20.11 25.53 12.96
C ALA A 89 -18.98 25.30 13.99
N PRO A 90 -18.80 26.21 14.97
CA PRO A 90 -17.77 26.06 15.98
C PRO A 90 -18.14 24.89 16.89
N GLY A 91 -17.46 23.75 16.73
CA GLY A 91 -17.59 22.59 17.64
C GLY A 91 -17.40 21.21 17.03
N GLY A 92 -17.45 21.06 15.69
CA GLY A 92 -17.25 19.75 15.02
C GLY A 92 -15.83 19.52 14.52
N LEU A 93 -15.29 18.31 14.69
CA LEU A 93 -14.03 17.90 14.06
C LEU A 93 -14.20 17.91 12.52
N SER A 94 -13.35 18.64 11.79
CA SER A 94 -13.38 18.59 10.32
C SER A 94 -13.04 17.19 9.80
N TRP A 95 -13.55 16.80 8.63
CA TRP A 95 -13.23 15.49 8.03
C TRP A 95 -11.74 15.28 7.78
N GLU A 96 -11.01 16.37 7.50
CA GLU A 96 -9.56 16.36 7.43
C GLU A 96 -8.94 15.97 8.77
N ARG A 97 -9.30 16.67 9.86
CA ARG A 97 -8.80 16.33 11.20
C ARG A 97 -9.19 14.92 11.60
N PHE A 98 -10.42 14.46 11.26
CA PHE A 98 -10.84 13.09 11.49
C PHE A 98 -9.94 12.08 10.77
N ALA A 99 -9.61 12.31 9.49
CA ALA A 99 -8.70 11.47 8.73
C ALA A 99 -7.31 11.44 9.36
N TRP A 100 -6.73 12.61 9.66
CA TRP A 100 -5.42 12.72 10.29
C TRP A 100 -5.35 12.00 11.63
N TRP A 101 -6.27 12.30 12.56
CA TRP A 101 -6.29 11.66 13.87
C TRP A 101 -6.51 10.16 13.77
N GLY A 102 -7.46 9.69 12.95
CA GLY A 102 -7.70 8.26 12.80
C GLY A 102 -6.53 7.52 12.15
N VAL A 103 -5.88 8.12 11.14
CA VAL A 103 -4.70 7.56 10.48
C VAL A 103 -3.54 7.40 11.47
N TRP A 104 -3.23 8.44 12.23
CA TRP A 104 -2.11 8.44 13.18
C TRP A 104 -2.42 7.65 14.45
N LEU A 105 -3.67 7.61 14.91
CA LEU A 105 -4.06 6.75 16.03
C LEU A 105 -3.83 5.27 15.68
N LEU A 106 -4.23 4.83 14.49
CA LEU A 106 -3.96 3.45 14.03
C LEU A 106 -2.47 3.18 13.82
N ALA A 107 -1.72 4.18 13.35
CA ALA A 107 -0.26 4.09 13.22
C ALA A 107 0.41 3.91 14.60
N LEU A 108 0.05 4.74 15.57
CA LEU A 108 0.56 4.69 16.94
C LEU A 108 0.17 3.38 17.63
N TYR A 109 -1.07 2.91 17.43
CA TYR A 109 -1.50 1.60 17.93
C TYR A 109 -0.61 0.47 17.38
N ARG A 110 -0.31 0.48 16.08
CA ARG A 110 0.60 -0.51 15.46
C ARG A 110 2.02 -0.43 15.95
N LEU A 111 2.55 0.79 16.12
CA LEU A 111 3.87 0.98 16.72
C LEU A 111 3.89 0.42 18.15
N GLY A 112 2.83 0.64 18.92
CA GLY A 112 2.63 0.03 20.22
C GLY A 112 2.63 -1.51 20.16
N VAL A 113 1.87 -2.10 19.24
CA VAL A 113 1.85 -3.55 19.01
C VAL A 113 3.25 -4.08 18.67
N ILE A 114 4.04 -3.36 17.87
CA ILE A 114 5.41 -3.75 17.54
C ILE A 114 6.33 -3.66 18.78
N LEU A 115 6.19 -2.60 19.58
CA LEU A 115 7.03 -2.37 20.76
C LEU A 115 6.76 -3.37 21.89
N TRP A 116 5.49 -3.74 22.10
CA TRP A 116 5.08 -4.58 23.23
C TRP A 116 4.74 -6.02 22.85
N GLY A 117 4.47 -6.30 21.58
CA GLY A 117 4.03 -7.62 21.10
C GLY A 117 5.15 -8.60 20.76
N ASP A 118 6.42 -8.27 21.06
CA ASP A 118 7.62 -9.07 20.78
C ASP A 118 7.63 -9.71 19.37
N ILE A 119 7.24 -8.92 18.35
CA ILE A 119 7.14 -9.41 16.97
C ILE A 119 8.56 -9.59 16.41
N PRO A 120 9.04 -10.82 16.18
CA PRO A 120 10.42 -11.02 15.77
C PRO A 120 10.67 -10.56 14.34
N VAL A 121 11.93 -10.24 14.06
CA VAL A 121 12.41 -9.92 12.72
C VAL A 121 12.23 -11.13 11.80
N ASP A 122 11.57 -10.92 10.66
CA ASP A 122 11.35 -11.93 9.65
C ASP A 122 12.60 -12.14 8.79
N VAL A 123 12.63 -13.26 8.04
CA VAL A 123 13.75 -13.57 7.13
C VAL A 123 13.96 -12.49 6.08
N GLU A 124 12.88 -11.90 5.54
CA GLU A 124 12.98 -10.85 4.54
C GLU A 124 13.57 -9.56 5.13
N GLU A 125 13.14 -9.17 6.32
CA GLU A 125 13.66 -7.99 7.03
C GLU A 125 15.15 -8.14 7.32
N ALA A 126 15.56 -9.30 7.87
CA ALA A 126 16.96 -9.60 8.13
C ALA A 126 17.81 -9.64 6.84
N TYR A 127 17.21 -10.02 5.72
CA TYR A 127 17.85 -10.05 4.42
C TYR A 127 18.01 -8.65 3.81
N TYR A 128 17.00 -7.79 3.89
CA TYR A 128 17.14 -6.40 3.47
C TYR A 128 18.13 -5.61 4.34
N LEU A 129 18.22 -5.93 5.63
CA LEU A 129 19.25 -5.37 6.51
C LEU A 129 20.66 -5.87 6.19
N SER A 130 20.82 -7.08 5.65
CA SER A 130 22.14 -7.51 5.20
C SER A 130 22.59 -6.73 3.97
N TRP A 131 21.65 -6.38 3.08
CA TRP A 131 21.91 -5.51 1.94
C TRP A 131 22.21 -4.06 2.35
N ALA A 132 21.56 -3.56 3.40
CA ALA A 132 21.74 -2.20 3.90
C ALA A 132 23.19 -1.88 4.33
N ARG A 133 24.02 -2.91 4.52
CA ARG A 133 25.46 -2.77 4.80
C ARG A 133 26.31 -2.45 3.57
N HIS A 134 25.81 -2.74 2.37
CA HIS A 134 26.50 -2.51 1.11
C HIS A 134 25.52 -1.90 0.11
N LEU A 135 25.35 -0.58 0.19
CA LEU A 135 24.42 0.14 -0.67
C LEU A 135 24.85 0.09 -2.13
N ASP A 136 23.91 -0.29 -2.98
CA ASP A 136 24.09 -0.36 -4.42
C ASP A 136 22.81 0.08 -5.14
N TRP A 137 22.87 0.29 -6.45
CA TRP A 137 21.75 0.72 -7.29
C TRP A 137 20.81 -0.42 -7.69
N GLY A 138 21.06 -1.64 -7.23
CA GLY A 138 20.15 -2.77 -7.32
C GLY A 138 20.62 -3.97 -6.50
N TYR A 139 19.74 -4.95 -6.35
CA TYR A 139 20.02 -6.20 -5.63
C TYR A 139 19.48 -7.39 -6.41
N PHE A 140 19.98 -8.58 -6.09
CA PHE A 140 19.67 -9.85 -6.77
C PHE A 140 18.18 -10.06 -7.05
N SER A 141 17.29 -9.64 -6.15
CA SER A 141 15.84 -9.83 -6.33
C SER A 141 15.00 -8.56 -6.23
N LYS A 142 15.57 -7.40 -5.88
CA LYS A 142 14.80 -6.16 -5.69
C LYS A 142 15.54 -4.89 -6.15
N PRO A 143 14.79 -3.82 -6.46
CA PRO A 143 15.29 -2.46 -6.60
C PRO A 143 15.91 -1.89 -5.30
N PRO A 144 16.61 -0.73 -5.35
CA PRO A 144 17.47 -0.30 -4.25
C PRO A 144 16.80 0.48 -3.12
N LEU A 145 15.61 1.06 -3.33
CA LEU A 145 15.07 2.10 -2.45
C LEU A 145 14.82 1.62 -1.03
N LEU A 146 14.23 0.43 -0.87
CA LEU A 146 13.95 -0.09 0.47
C LEU A 146 15.24 -0.20 1.29
N THR A 147 16.28 -0.76 0.69
CA THR A 147 17.57 -0.94 1.32
C THR A 147 18.22 0.38 1.68
N ALA A 148 18.19 1.37 0.79
CA ALA A 148 18.73 2.70 1.03
C ALA A 148 18.02 3.39 2.21
N VAL A 149 16.68 3.30 2.26
CA VAL A 149 15.91 3.86 3.37
C VAL A 149 16.20 3.12 4.68
N LEU A 150 16.30 1.79 4.65
CA LEU A 150 16.69 1.01 5.84
C LEU A 150 18.09 1.35 6.34
N ALA A 151 19.08 1.53 5.45
CA ALA A 151 20.42 1.93 5.84
C ALA A 151 20.41 3.32 6.51
N ALA A 152 19.68 4.28 5.94
CA ALA A 152 19.54 5.60 6.51
C ALA A 152 18.83 5.57 7.88
N THR A 153 17.71 4.86 8.01
CA THR A 153 16.96 4.83 9.28
C THR A 153 17.72 4.08 10.37
N THR A 154 18.30 2.93 10.05
CA THR A 154 19.04 2.12 11.04
C THR A 154 20.40 2.70 11.38
N GLY A 155 21.04 3.42 10.47
CA GLY A 155 22.26 4.17 10.75
C GLY A 155 22.03 5.34 11.71
N LEU A 156 20.85 5.97 11.68
CA LEU A 156 20.52 7.12 12.53
C LEU A 156 19.91 6.72 13.89
N LEU A 157 19.05 5.69 13.91
CA LEU A 157 18.22 5.34 15.07
C LEU A 157 18.56 3.96 15.66
N GLY A 158 19.56 3.27 15.10
CA GLY A 158 19.86 1.88 15.43
C GLY A 158 18.95 0.88 14.72
N ASP A 159 19.23 -0.40 14.88
CA ASP A 159 18.57 -1.50 14.16
C ASP A 159 17.62 -2.32 15.03
N SER A 160 16.98 -1.67 16.02
CA SER A 160 15.95 -2.33 16.80
C SER A 160 14.77 -2.76 15.91
N PRO A 161 14.06 -3.86 16.24
CA PRO A 161 12.89 -4.30 15.48
C PRO A 161 11.83 -3.20 15.28
N ALA A 162 11.64 -2.34 16.30
CA ALA A 162 10.71 -1.23 16.23
C ALA A 162 11.13 -0.16 15.21
N VAL A 163 12.42 0.21 15.17
CA VAL A 163 12.94 1.16 14.17
C VAL A 163 12.79 0.58 12.76
N ILE A 164 13.19 -0.67 12.55
CA ILE A 164 13.07 -1.35 11.26
C ILE A 164 11.60 -1.32 10.79
N LYS A 165 10.68 -1.79 11.63
CA LYS A 165 9.25 -1.95 11.28
C LYS A 165 8.51 -0.62 11.19
N SER A 166 8.99 0.45 11.83
CA SER A 166 8.37 1.78 11.78
C SER A 166 8.25 2.30 10.34
N LEU A 167 9.19 1.96 9.47
CA LEU A 167 9.14 2.33 8.06
C LEU A 167 7.88 1.80 7.37
N ALA A 168 7.49 0.55 7.63
CA ALA A 168 6.27 -0.02 7.07
C ALA A 168 5.04 0.76 7.55
N VAL A 169 4.94 1.00 8.86
CA VAL A 169 3.83 1.77 9.45
C VAL A 169 3.72 3.15 8.79
N LEU A 170 4.83 3.89 8.70
CA LEU A 170 4.85 5.23 8.11
C LEU A 170 4.46 5.23 6.63
N CYS A 171 4.93 4.27 5.83
CA CYS A 171 4.56 4.16 4.43
C CYS A 171 3.06 3.88 4.25
N TYR A 172 2.49 2.94 5.01
CA TYR A 172 1.06 2.64 4.93
C TYR A 172 0.18 3.79 5.45
N SER A 173 0.61 4.50 6.49
CA SER A 173 -0.07 5.71 6.97
C SER A 173 -0.01 6.85 5.96
N GLY A 174 1.15 7.07 5.33
CA GLY A 174 1.29 8.03 4.23
C GLY A 174 0.42 7.68 3.03
N ALA A 175 0.35 6.39 2.66
CA ALA A 175 -0.56 5.91 1.61
C ALA A 175 -2.04 6.21 1.97
N ALA A 176 -2.43 6.02 3.24
CA ALA A 176 -3.77 6.32 3.72
C ALA A 176 -4.10 7.83 3.62
N LEU A 177 -3.14 8.73 3.85
CA LEU A 177 -3.33 10.17 3.65
C LEU A 177 -3.52 10.53 2.17
N PHE A 178 -2.80 9.85 1.26
CA PHE A 178 -3.07 10.00 -0.17
C PHE A 178 -4.44 9.44 -0.55
N VAL A 179 -4.86 8.30 0.01
CA VAL A 179 -6.23 7.77 -0.17
C VAL A 179 -7.27 8.80 0.29
N TYR A 180 -7.07 9.43 1.46
CA TYR A 180 -7.91 10.55 1.91
C TYR A 180 -7.97 11.66 0.87
N ALA A 181 -6.82 12.14 0.41
CA ALA A 181 -6.73 13.26 -0.51
C ALA A 181 -7.37 12.96 -1.88
N ILE A 182 -7.23 11.72 -2.39
CA ILE A 182 -7.90 11.27 -3.61
C ILE A 182 -9.41 11.24 -3.40
N GLY A 183 -9.90 10.61 -2.33
CA GLY A 183 -11.35 10.49 -2.09
C GLY A 183 -12.03 11.83 -1.81
N ALA A 184 -11.36 12.71 -1.07
CA ALA A 184 -11.83 14.07 -0.81
C ALA A 184 -11.98 14.91 -2.10
N ARG A 185 -11.13 14.63 -3.10
CA ARG A 185 -11.10 15.33 -4.38
C ARG A 185 -12.09 14.76 -5.39
N LEU A 186 -12.16 13.44 -5.52
CA LEU A 186 -12.99 12.75 -6.51
C LEU A 186 -14.46 12.64 -6.09
N TYR A 187 -14.72 12.67 -4.78
CA TYR A 187 -16.06 12.57 -4.20
C TYR A 187 -16.31 13.74 -3.25
N ASP A 188 -15.98 13.56 -1.97
CA ASP A 188 -16.17 14.54 -0.91
C ASP A 188 -15.28 14.21 0.30
N PRO A 189 -14.99 15.18 1.19
CA PRO A 189 -14.10 14.98 2.34
C PRO A 189 -14.50 13.83 3.27
N ARG A 190 -15.78 13.52 3.40
CA ARG A 190 -16.26 12.43 4.25
C ARG A 190 -15.91 11.08 3.65
N THR A 191 -16.16 10.88 2.35
CA THR A 191 -15.76 9.66 1.64
C THR A 191 -14.25 9.46 1.70
N GLY A 192 -13.46 10.52 1.46
CA GLY A 192 -12.00 10.44 1.60
C GLY A 192 -11.57 10.01 2.99
N ALA A 193 -12.14 10.61 4.03
CA ALA A 193 -11.71 10.34 5.39
C ALA A 193 -12.01 8.91 5.82
N TRP A 194 -13.22 8.42 5.51
CA TRP A 194 -13.58 7.03 5.77
C TRP A 194 -12.82 6.03 4.90
N ALA A 195 -12.44 6.38 3.67
CA ALA A 195 -11.64 5.52 2.81
C ALA A 195 -10.24 5.32 3.36
N ALA A 196 -9.63 6.37 3.94
CA ALA A 196 -8.33 6.27 4.61
C ALA A 196 -8.38 5.34 5.83
N ILE A 197 -9.44 5.42 6.64
CA ILE A 197 -9.65 4.51 7.77
C ILE A 197 -9.91 3.09 7.28
N ALA A 198 -10.78 2.90 6.28
CA ALA A 198 -11.07 1.59 5.71
C ALA A 198 -9.83 0.93 5.10
N PHE A 199 -8.99 1.71 4.42
CA PHE A 199 -7.71 1.26 3.86
C PHE A 199 -6.78 0.75 4.95
N GLN A 200 -6.58 1.52 6.03
CA GLN A 200 -5.78 1.04 7.14
C GLN A 200 -6.42 -0.15 7.86
N ALA A 201 -7.74 -0.21 7.96
CA ALA A 201 -8.43 -1.32 8.60
C ALA A 201 -8.31 -2.63 7.82
N MET A 202 -7.93 -2.64 6.54
CA MET A 202 -7.82 -3.88 5.76
C MET A 202 -6.89 -4.90 6.44
N PRO A 203 -7.29 -6.18 6.56
CA PRO A 203 -6.44 -7.22 7.14
C PRO A 203 -5.04 -7.27 6.52
N ILE A 204 -4.92 -7.16 5.20
CA ILE A 204 -3.61 -7.19 4.53
C ILE A 204 -2.74 -5.98 4.88
N VAL A 205 -3.33 -4.78 4.96
CA VAL A 205 -2.60 -3.54 5.27
C VAL A 205 -2.14 -3.59 6.72
N GLY A 206 -3.01 -4.06 7.62
CA GLY A 206 -2.65 -4.24 9.01
C GLY A 206 -1.53 -5.26 9.21
N VAL A 207 -1.53 -6.39 8.51
CA VAL A 207 -0.44 -7.38 8.60
C VAL A 207 0.86 -6.83 7.99
N LEU A 208 0.80 -6.30 6.78
CA LEU A 208 1.99 -5.79 6.08
C LEU A 208 2.59 -4.57 6.77
N SER A 209 1.82 -3.82 7.56
CA SER A 209 2.36 -2.73 8.38
C SER A 209 3.24 -3.19 9.56
N LEU A 210 3.19 -4.48 9.94
CA LEU A 210 4.02 -5.06 11.01
C LEU A 210 5.37 -5.62 10.51
N PHE A 211 5.56 -5.69 9.20
CA PHE A 211 6.74 -6.29 8.59
C PHE A 211 7.24 -5.41 7.45
N VAL A 212 8.51 -5.00 7.51
CA VAL A 212 9.09 -4.26 6.39
C VAL A 212 9.35 -5.17 5.20
N SER A 213 8.78 -4.79 4.07
CA SER A 213 9.06 -5.35 2.75
C SER A 213 9.03 -4.25 1.69
N THR A 214 9.34 -4.60 0.44
CA THR A 214 9.21 -3.66 -0.69
C THR A 214 7.76 -3.23 -0.96
N ASP A 215 6.77 -3.90 -0.37
CA ASP A 215 5.35 -3.57 -0.55
C ASP A 215 4.98 -2.27 0.17
N ALA A 216 5.62 -1.95 1.29
CA ALA A 216 5.37 -0.73 2.04
C ALA A 216 5.67 0.55 1.21
N PRO A 217 6.90 0.77 0.71
CA PRO A 217 7.18 1.91 -0.15
C PRO A 217 6.37 1.86 -1.46
N LEU A 218 6.17 0.68 -2.05
CA LEU A 218 5.32 0.55 -3.24
C LEU A 218 3.91 1.10 -2.99
N MET A 219 3.30 0.75 -1.85
CA MET A 219 1.95 1.19 -1.51
C MET A 219 1.86 2.72 -1.37
N LEU A 220 2.85 3.33 -0.71
CA LEU A 220 2.97 4.78 -0.59
C LEU A 220 3.08 5.44 -1.97
N PHE A 221 4.01 4.99 -2.80
CA PHE A 221 4.23 5.58 -4.12
C PHE A 221 3.08 5.30 -5.09
N TRP A 222 2.40 4.15 -4.97
CA TRP A 222 1.19 3.86 -5.76
C TRP A 222 0.09 4.88 -5.48
N ALA A 223 -0.21 5.15 -4.21
CA ALA A 223 -1.19 6.16 -3.82
C ALA A 223 -0.74 7.58 -4.18
N ALA A 224 0.55 7.89 -4.02
CA ALA A 224 1.11 9.19 -4.38
C ALA A 224 1.05 9.46 -5.90
N VAL A 225 1.40 8.47 -6.74
CA VAL A 225 1.30 8.56 -8.21
C VAL A 225 -0.14 8.75 -8.64
N LEU A 226 -1.08 7.98 -8.07
CA LEU A 226 -2.50 8.11 -8.39
C LEU A 226 -3.03 9.50 -8.00
N TYR A 227 -2.66 10.00 -6.82
CA TYR A 227 -3.00 11.36 -6.40
C TYR A 227 -2.40 12.43 -7.30
N GLY A 228 -1.10 12.31 -7.62
CA GLY A 228 -0.40 13.20 -8.53
C GLY A 228 -1.07 13.25 -9.91
N PHE A 229 -1.43 12.08 -10.45
CA PHE A 229 -2.15 11.97 -11.72
C PHE A 229 -3.52 12.66 -11.66
N VAL A 230 -4.30 12.47 -10.60
CA VAL A 230 -5.59 13.18 -10.39
C VAL A 230 -5.36 14.69 -10.46
N ARG A 231 -4.42 15.22 -9.67
CA ARG A 231 -4.10 16.65 -9.62
C ARG A 231 -3.59 17.21 -10.95
N ALA A 232 -2.71 16.47 -11.61
CA ALA A 232 -2.14 16.86 -12.89
C ALA A 232 -3.20 16.85 -14.00
N SER A 233 -4.10 15.87 -14.01
CA SER A 233 -5.17 15.76 -15.02
C SER A 233 -6.23 16.86 -14.95
N GLU A 234 -6.43 17.44 -13.76
CA GLU A 234 -7.36 18.55 -13.52
C GLU A 234 -6.77 19.90 -13.91
N SER A 235 -5.52 20.15 -13.50
CA SER A 235 -4.89 21.47 -13.57
C SER A 235 -3.91 21.64 -14.73
N ASP A 236 -3.50 20.53 -15.37
CA ASP A 236 -2.39 20.42 -16.30
C ASP A 236 -1.10 21.14 -15.83
N SER A 237 -0.92 21.20 -14.50
CA SER A 237 0.19 21.91 -13.88
C SER A 237 1.49 21.12 -14.03
N PRO A 238 2.59 21.75 -14.50
CA PRO A 238 3.90 21.12 -14.57
C PRO A 238 4.37 20.57 -13.22
N GLY A 239 4.09 21.26 -12.11
CA GLY A 239 4.49 20.82 -10.78
C GLY A 239 3.86 19.48 -10.37
N TRP A 240 2.59 19.23 -10.74
CA TRP A 240 1.93 17.96 -10.46
C TRP A 240 2.42 16.84 -11.37
N TRP A 241 2.77 17.15 -12.62
CA TRP A 241 3.40 16.17 -13.51
C TRP A 241 4.80 15.78 -13.05
N LEU A 242 5.61 16.75 -12.59
CA LEU A 242 6.91 16.49 -11.98
C LEU A 242 6.76 15.63 -10.72
N PHE A 243 5.85 15.99 -9.81
CA PHE A 243 5.56 15.19 -8.63
C PHE A 243 5.17 13.74 -9.01
N THR A 244 4.27 13.58 -9.98
CA THR A 244 3.84 12.26 -10.46
C THR A 244 5.01 11.45 -11.01
N GLY A 245 5.87 12.08 -11.82
CA GLY A 245 7.06 11.45 -12.38
C GLY A 245 8.07 11.01 -11.31
N VAL A 246 8.38 11.89 -10.36
CA VAL A 246 9.30 11.56 -9.25
C VAL A 246 8.74 10.40 -8.41
N MET A 247 7.47 10.45 -8.03
CA MET A 247 6.84 9.38 -7.25
C MET A 247 6.79 8.05 -8.03
N ALA A 248 6.58 8.09 -9.35
CA ALA A 248 6.59 6.89 -10.19
C ALA A 248 8.00 6.29 -10.31
N GLY A 249 9.02 7.13 -10.47
CA GLY A 249 10.42 6.72 -10.48
C GLY A 249 10.86 6.11 -9.14
N LEU A 250 10.50 6.74 -8.01
CA LEU A 250 10.73 6.17 -6.67
C LEU A 250 9.96 4.85 -6.47
N GLY A 251 8.75 4.77 -7.01
CA GLY A 251 7.99 3.53 -7.05
C GLY A 251 8.71 2.42 -7.81
N LEU A 252 9.30 2.70 -8.97
CA LEU A 252 10.11 1.74 -9.73
C LEU A 252 11.37 1.33 -8.97
N LEU A 253 12.02 2.28 -8.29
CA LEU A 253 13.13 2.02 -7.38
C LEU A 253 12.73 1.27 -6.11
N SER A 254 11.43 1.08 -5.83
CA SER A 254 10.93 0.26 -4.73
C SER A 254 10.53 -1.15 -5.18
N LYS A 255 9.72 -1.25 -6.24
CA LYS A 255 9.20 -2.50 -6.80
C LYS A 255 8.64 -2.24 -8.21
N TYR A 256 9.14 -2.99 -9.20
CA TYR A 256 8.75 -2.84 -10.61
C TYR A 256 7.25 -3.05 -10.87
N THR A 257 6.53 -3.68 -9.94
CA THR A 257 5.07 -3.86 -9.98
C THR A 257 4.31 -2.55 -10.17
N ILE A 258 4.87 -1.38 -9.80
CA ILE A 258 4.23 -0.08 -10.08
C ILE A 258 3.97 0.16 -11.58
N GLY A 259 4.69 -0.54 -12.48
CA GLY A 259 4.41 -0.51 -13.91
C GLY A 259 2.96 -0.91 -14.25
N ALA A 260 2.32 -1.75 -13.44
CA ALA A 260 0.90 -2.08 -13.61
C ALA A 260 -0.03 -0.88 -13.38
N LEU A 261 0.33 0.05 -12.47
CA LEU A 261 -0.39 1.32 -12.32
C LEU A 261 -0.22 2.18 -13.56
N ALA A 262 1.00 2.27 -14.12
CA ALA A 262 1.24 3.03 -15.34
C ALA A 262 0.41 2.49 -16.52
N VAL A 263 0.31 1.17 -16.68
CA VAL A 263 -0.59 0.52 -17.66
C VAL A 263 -2.04 0.90 -17.37
N GLY A 264 -2.47 0.86 -16.11
CA GLY A 264 -3.83 1.25 -15.72
C GLY A 264 -4.18 2.70 -16.03
N LEU A 265 -3.28 3.64 -15.73
CA LEU A 265 -3.46 5.04 -16.06
C LEU A 265 -3.43 5.26 -17.59
N ALA A 266 -2.58 4.56 -18.33
CA ALA A 266 -2.58 4.61 -19.79
C ALA A 266 -3.91 4.11 -20.37
N LEU A 267 -4.44 2.98 -19.89
CA LEU A 267 -5.76 2.47 -20.26
C LEU A 267 -6.86 3.49 -19.97
N TYR A 268 -6.82 4.14 -18.80
CA TYR A 268 -7.77 5.21 -18.49
C TYR A 268 -7.68 6.37 -19.49
N VAL A 269 -6.47 6.87 -19.79
CA VAL A 269 -6.25 7.97 -20.74
C VAL A 269 -6.77 7.61 -22.14
N LEU A 270 -6.59 6.36 -22.57
CA LEU A 270 -7.02 5.88 -23.89
C LEU A 270 -8.54 5.66 -23.97
N LEU A 271 -9.13 5.08 -22.92
CA LEU A 271 -10.55 4.70 -22.92
C LEU A 271 -11.47 5.88 -22.56
N GLU A 272 -11.03 6.81 -21.72
CA GLU A 272 -11.83 7.97 -21.32
C GLU A 272 -11.68 9.13 -22.33
N PRO A 273 -12.73 9.49 -23.09
CA PRO A 273 -12.62 10.49 -24.16
C PRO A 273 -12.07 11.84 -23.69
N GLN A 274 -12.48 12.28 -22.49
CA GLN A 274 -12.03 13.55 -21.91
C GLN A 274 -10.55 13.51 -21.47
N ALA A 275 -10.02 12.33 -21.14
CA ALA A 275 -8.63 12.17 -20.70
C ALA A 275 -7.64 12.08 -21.87
N ARG A 276 -8.09 11.72 -23.08
CA ARG A 276 -7.23 11.64 -24.29
C ARG A 276 -6.51 12.95 -24.61
N ARG A 277 -7.07 14.10 -24.20
CA ARG A 277 -6.40 15.40 -24.34
C ARG A 277 -5.03 15.44 -23.65
N LEU A 278 -4.84 14.64 -22.59
CA LEU A 278 -3.57 14.56 -21.86
C LEU A 278 -2.43 13.99 -22.70
N LEU A 279 -2.73 13.19 -23.74
CA LEU A 279 -1.71 12.72 -24.69
C LEU A 279 -1.05 13.86 -25.47
N ARG A 280 -1.75 15.00 -25.60
CA ARG A 280 -1.22 16.22 -26.21
C ARG A 280 -0.58 17.17 -25.18
N SER A 281 -0.72 16.89 -23.89
CA SER A 281 -0.08 17.69 -22.84
C SER A 281 1.42 17.35 -22.79
N PRO A 282 2.32 18.33 -22.98
CA PRO A 282 3.75 18.12 -22.75
C PRO A 282 4.04 17.67 -21.32
N GLY A 283 3.22 18.11 -20.36
CA GLY A 283 3.39 17.79 -18.94
C GLY A 283 3.35 16.28 -18.66
N LEU A 284 2.43 15.54 -19.28
CA LEU A 284 2.36 14.08 -19.16
C LEU A 284 3.69 13.43 -19.54
N TRP A 285 4.25 13.82 -20.69
CA TRP A 285 5.50 13.26 -21.21
C TRP A 285 6.71 13.69 -20.40
N VAL A 286 6.73 14.92 -19.87
CA VAL A 286 7.73 15.36 -18.90
C VAL A 286 7.68 14.49 -17.64
N GLY A 287 6.48 14.20 -17.12
CA GLY A 287 6.33 13.28 -15.99
C GLY A 287 6.88 11.88 -16.26
N VAL A 288 6.61 11.33 -17.45
CA VAL A 288 7.18 10.04 -17.90
C VAL A 288 8.70 10.10 -17.97
N LEU A 289 9.26 11.14 -18.59
CA LEU A 289 10.71 11.32 -18.69
C LEU A 289 11.36 11.42 -17.30
N VAL A 290 10.77 12.17 -16.38
CA VAL A 290 11.27 12.29 -15.00
C VAL A 290 11.24 10.95 -14.27
N ALA A 291 10.18 10.14 -14.45
CA ALA A 291 10.14 8.79 -13.86
C ALA A 291 11.28 7.91 -14.38
N LEU A 292 11.57 7.96 -15.68
CA LEU A 292 12.68 7.23 -16.29
C LEU A 292 14.04 7.73 -15.80
N LEU A 293 14.23 9.05 -15.65
CA LEU A 293 15.46 9.64 -15.14
C LEU A 293 15.73 9.21 -13.69
N VAL A 294 14.71 9.23 -12.83
CA VAL A 294 14.83 8.77 -11.44
C VAL A 294 15.12 7.27 -11.39
N TRP A 295 14.53 6.46 -12.27
CA TRP A 295 14.78 5.01 -12.34
C TRP A 295 16.12 4.65 -13.01
N SER A 296 16.72 5.56 -13.78
CA SER A 296 17.90 5.29 -14.62
C SER A 296 19.12 4.71 -13.90
N PRO A 297 19.46 5.08 -12.65
CA PRO A 297 20.63 4.48 -11.97
C PRO A 297 20.45 2.97 -11.75
N ASN A 298 19.22 2.53 -11.45
CA ASN A 298 18.92 1.11 -11.32
C ASN A 298 18.94 0.39 -12.67
N LEU A 299 18.45 1.03 -13.75
CA LEU A 299 18.56 0.47 -15.10
C LEU A 299 20.02 0.25 -15.52
N TRP A 300 20.89 1.21 -15.23
CA TRP A 300 22.32 1.09 -15.49
C TRP A 300 22.95 -0.07 -14.70
N TRP A 301 22.63 -0.19 -13.41
CA TRP A 301 23.08 -1.31 -12.58
C TRP A 301 22.61 -2.67 -13.09
N LEU A 302 21.34 -2.77 -13.50
CA LEU A 302 20.78 -3.99 -14.07
C LEU A 302 21.53 -4.42 -15.33
N ALA A 303 21.87 -3.48 -16.20
CA ALA A 303 22.64 -3.75 -17.41
C ALA A 303 24.04 -4.30 -17.10
N GLN A 304 24.69 -3.80 -16.05
CA GLN A 304 25.99 -4.29 -15.59
C GLN A 304 25.93 -5.68 -14.94
N HIS A 305 24.79 -6.06 -14.37
CA HIS A 305 24.58 -7.32 -13.65
C HIS A 305 23.73 -8.31 -14.45
N HIS A 306 23.78 -8.25 -15.79
CA HIS A 306 23.08 -9.16 -16.71
C HIS A 306 21.58 -9.31 -16.40
N TRP A 307 20.93 -8.25 -15.93
CA TRP A 307 19.50 -8.24 -15.62
C TRP A 307 19.07 -9.27 -14.55
N VAL A 308 19.99 -9.68 -13.67
CA VAL A 308 19.78 -10.73 -12.66
C VAL A 308 18.46 -10.60 -11.88
N THR A 309 18.06 -9.37 -11.54
CA THR A 309 16.80 -9.09 -10.84
C THR A 309 15.56 -9.42 -11.65
N LEU A 310 15.58 -9.09 -12.96
CA LEU A 310 14.48 -9.38 -13.87
C LEU A 310 14.40 -10.88 -14.16
N ASP A 311 15.54 -11.54 -14.34
CA ASP A 311 15.61 -12.99 -14.54
C ASP A 311 15.08 -13.75 -13.32
N HIS A 312 15.48 -13.35 -12.12
CA HIS A 312 14.92 -13.91 -10.89
C HIS A 312 13.41 -13.71 -10.79
N THR A 313 12.91 -12.51 -11.13
CA THR A 313 11.48 -12.21 -11.14
C THR A 313 10.74 -13.06 -12.18
N ARG A 314 11.31 -13.21 -13.38
CA ARG A 314 10.78 -14.05 -14.46
C ARG A 314 10.73 -15.52 -14.06
N HIS A 315 11.76 -16.05 -13.39
CA HIS A 315 11.78 -17.43 -12.93
C HIS A 315 10.67 -17.69 -11.89
N ILE A 316 10.39 -16.73 -11.01
CA ILE A 316 9.31 -16.84 -10.02
C ILE A 316 7.92 -16.67 -10.66
N THR A 317 7.81 -15.90 -11.74
CA THR A 317 6.51 -15.52 -12.33
C THR A 317 6.10 -16.33 -13.56
N LEU A 318 7.05 -16.78 -14.39
CA LEU A 318 6.79 -17.25 -15.77
C LEU A 318 7.39 -18.62 -16.12
N GLU A 319 8.38 -19.15 -15.41
CA GLU A 319 9.15 -20.33 -15.86
C GLU A 319 8.55 -21.71 -15.52
N ILE A 320 7.33 -21.78 -15.00
CA ILE A 320 6.69 -23.07 -14.74
C ILE A 320 5.56 -23.25 -15.77
N GLN A 321 5.86 -24.01 -16.84
CA GLN A 321 4.86 -24.50 -17.80
C GLN A 321 3.94 -25.54 -17.14
N ARG A 322 3.05 -25.08 -16.27
CA ARG A 322 1.93 -25.87 -15.75
C ARG A 322 0.67 -25.56 -16.54
N ALA A 323 -0.18 -26.59 -16.68
CA ALA A 323 -1.57 -26.37 -17.05
C ALA A 323 -2.22 -25.43 -16.02
N GLY A 324 -3.20 -24.64 -16.47
CA GLY A 324 -3.89 -23.70 -15.59
C GLY A 324 -4.58 -24.42 -14.42
N ASP A 325 -4.40 -23.90 -13.21
CA ASP A 325 -4.95 -24.42 -11.97
C ASP A 325 -6.06 -23.48 -11.44
N TRP A 326 -7.30 -23.90 -11.64
CA TRP A 326 -8.48 -23.17 -11.16
C TRP A 326 -8.62 -23.22 -9.64
N GLY A 327 -8.03 -24.22 -8.97
CA GLY A 327 -7.98 -24.30 -7.51
C GLY A 327 -7.12 -23.18 -6.93
N ASN A 328 -5.90 -23.01 -7.45
CA ASN A 328 -5.01 -21.92 -7.02
C ASN A 328 -5.62 -20.53 -7.30
N LEU A 329 -6.27 -20.35 -8.45
CA LEU A 329 -6.98 -19.10 -8.75
C LEU A 329 -8.13 -18.86 -7.75
N GLY A 330 -8.93 -19.90 -7.46
CA GLY A 330 -10.03 -19.81 -6.49
C GLY A 330 -9.54 -19.46 -5.09
N GLU A 331 -8.50 -20.14 -4.60
CA GLU A 331 -7.86 -19.84 -3.31
C GLU A 331 -7.31 -18.42 -3.28
N PHE A 332 -6.63 -17.99 -4.35
CA PHE A 332 -6.13 -16.62 -4.45
C PHE A 332 -7.26 -15.59 -4.38
N LEU A 333 -8.33 -15.74 -5.16
CA LEU A 333 -9.46 -14.80 -5.19
C LEU A 333 -10.21 -14.75 -3.84
N LEU A 334 -10.42 -15.90 -3.19
CA LEU A 334 -10.96 -15.95 -1.84
C LEU A 334 -10.01 -15.28 -0.83
N GLY A 335 -8.70 -15.49 -1.00
CA GLY A 335 -7.66 -14.80 -0.25
C GLY A 335 -7.69 -13.29 -0.44
N GLN A 336 -7.98 -12.80 -1.66
CA GLN A 336 -8.13 -11.37 -1.92
C GLN A 336 -9.35 -10.78 -1.18
N LEU A 337 -10.47 -11.51 -1.08
CA LEU A 337 -11.62 -11.09 -0.29
C LEU A 337 -11.29 -10.98 1.20
N GLY A 338 -10.57 -11.97 1.75
CA GLY A 338 -10.08 -11.92 3.13
C GLY A 338 -9.08 -10.77 3.36
N ALA A 339 -8.16 -10.56 2.42
CA ALA A 339 -7.12 -9.54 2.48
C ALA A 339 -7.69 -8.11 2.46
N PHE A 340 -8.69 -7.85 1.61
CA PHE A 340 -9.39 -6.58 1.53
C PHE A 340 -10.36 -6.37 2.71
N GLY A 341 -10.87 -7.47 3.27
CA GLY A 341 -11.88 -7.51 4.31
C GLY A 341 -13.19 -8.06 3.73
N PRO A 342 -13.75 -9.14 4.29
CA PRO A 342 -14.77 -9.95 3.61
C PRO A 342 -16.02 -9.14 3.24
N LEU A 343 -16.53 -8.31 4.16
CA LEU A 343 -17.72 -7.48 3.90
C LEU A 343 -17.42 -6.33 2.92
N LEU A 344 -16.25 -5.68 3.02
CA LEU A 344 -15.86 -4.64 2.06
C LEU A 344 -15.68 -5.24 0.65
N GLY A 345 -15.07 -6.42 0.55
CA GLY A 345 -14.78 -7.10 -0.69
C GLY A 345 -16.04 -7.57 -1.41
N LEU A 346 -16.96 -8.22 -0.69
CA LEU A 346 -18.23 -8.68 -1.25
C LEU A 346 -19.08 -7.52 -1.79
N VAL A 347 -19.11 -6.40 -1.08
CA VAL A 347 -19.90 -5.25 -1.51
C VAL A 347 -19.23 -4.52 -2.67
N ALA A 348 -17.90 -4.41 -2.68
CA ALA A 348 -17.17 -3.90 -3.84
C ALA A 348 -17.47 -4.72 -5.11
N LEU A 349 -17.42 -6.05 -5.00
CA LEU A 349 -17.77 -6.96 -6.11
C LEU A 349 -19.21 -6.79 -6.57
N TYR A 350 -20.16 -6.68 -5.63
CA TYR A 350 -21.57 -6.47 -5.96
C TYR A 350 -21.78 -5.23 -6.83
N TRP A 351 -21.19 -4.09 -6.46
CA TRP A 351 -21.34 -2.84 -7.22
C TRP A 351 -20.59 -2.85 -8.55
N ILE A 352 -19.44 -3.53 -8.63
CA ILE A 352 -18.74 -3.76 -9.90
C ILE A 352 -19.60 -4.62 -10.83
N TRP A 353 -20.22 -5.68 -10.31
CA TRP A 353 -21.06 -6.59 -11.07
C TRP A 353 -22.36 -5.93 -11.56
N ARG A 354 -22.98 -5.07 -10.74
CA ARG A 354 -24.14 -4.25 -11.12
C ARG A 354 -23.83 -3.26 -12.24
N GLY A 355 -22.56 -3.01 -12.52
CA GLY A 355 -22.08 -2.15 -13.58
C GLY A 355 -22.24 -0.65 -13.32
N GLU A 356 -22.87 -0.26 -12.20
CA GLU A 356 -23.18 1.14 -11.89
C GLU A 356 -21.91 1.98 -11.69
N VAL A 357 -20.82 1.35 -11.22
CA VAL A 357 -19.49 1.95 -11.08
C VAL A 357 -18.89 2.40 -12.42
N TRP A 358 -19.30 1.83 -13.55
CA TRP A 358 -18.70 2.18 -14.85
C TRP A 358 -19.23 3.50 -15.41
N HIS A 359 -20.33 4.04 -14.86
CA HIS A 359 -20.91 5.28 -15.35
C HIS A 359 -20.18 6.53 -14.86
N ARG A 360 -19.54 6.47 -13.68
CA ARG A 360 -18.86 7.63 -13.08
C ARG A 360 -17.39 7.69 -13.52
N ARG A 361 -16.94 8.86 -13.98
CA ARG A 361 -15.55 9.06 -14.45
C ARG A 361 -14.51 8.78 -13.37
N ALA A 362 -14.80 9.16 -12.12
CA ALA A 362 -13.93 8.90 -10.97
C ALA A 362 -13.74 7.39 -10.75
N ASP A 363 -14.83 6.64 -10.73
CA ASP A 363 -14.82 5.19 -10.51
C ASP A 363 -14.06 4.47 -11.64
N ARG A 364 -14.28 4.87 -12.90
CA ARG A 364 -13.51 4.35 -14.04
C ARG A 364 -12.00 4.57 -13.88
N LEU A 365 -11.57 5.75 -13.43
CA LEU A 365 -10.14 6.01 -13.15
C LEU A 365 -9.60 5.05 -12.09
N LEU A 366 -10.31 4.91 -10.97
CA LEU A 366 -9.87 4.07 -9.85
C LEU A 366 -9.86 2.58 -10.22
N LEU A 367 -10.82 2.12 -11.01
CA LEU A 367 -10.87 0.75 -11.53
C LEU A 367 -9.77 0.51 -12.56
N SER A 368 -9.53 1.44 -13.48
CA SER A 368 -8.40 1.35 -14.42
C SER A 368 -7.06 1.33 -13.69
N ALA A 369 -6.91 2.07 -12.59
CA ALA A 369 -5.71 2.05 -11.75
C ALA A 369 -5.55 0.74 -10.94
N SER A 370 -6.58 -0.09 -10.80
CA SER A 370 -6.59 -1.25 -9.91
C SER A 370 -6.62 -2.59 -10.65
N LEU A 371 -7.50 -2.71 -11.65
CA LEU A 371 -7.81 -3.98 -12.32
C LEU A 371 -6.64 -4.58 -13.09
N PRO A 372 -5.76 -3.84 -13.80
CA PRO A 372 -4.64 -4.45 -14.51
C PRO A 372 -3.72 -5.25 -13.60
N LEU A 373 -3.42 -4.74 -12.40
CA LEU A 373 -2.62 -5.49 -11.43
C LEU A 373 -3.39 -6.71 -10.90
N LEU A 374 -4.66 -6.55 -10.55
CA LEU A 374 -5.46 -7.67 -10.06
C LEU A 374 -5.59 -8.78 -11.10
N ILE A 375 -5.78 -8.43 -12.37
CA ILE A 375 -5.83 -9.36 -13.51
C ILE A 375 -4.48 -10.04 -13.70
N LEU A 376 -3.38 -9.29 -13.68
CA LEU A 376 -2.03 -9.83 -13.84
C LEU A 376 -1.68 -10.85 -12.77
N VAL A 377 -1.95 -10.54 -11.50
CA VAL A 377 -1.66 -11.46 -10.38
C VAL A 377 -2.65 -12.62 -10.35
N SER A 378 -3.91 -12.42 -10.75
CA SER A 378 -4.87 -13.52 -10.92
C SER A 378 -4.44 -14.48 -12.03
N TYR A 379 -3.95 -13.95 -13.16
CA TYR A 379 -3.36 -14.76 -14.22
C TYR A 379 -2.15 -15.55 -13.71
N GLN A 380 -1.30 -14.90 -12.90
CA GLN A 380 -0.19 -15.59 -12.25
C GLN A 380 -0.69 -16.70 -11.33
N ALA A 381 -1.67 -16.43 -10.45
CA ALA A 381 -2.29 -17.41 -9.55
C ALA A 381 -2.83 -18.63 -10.29
N TRP A 382 -3.42 -18.41 -11.47
CA TRP A 382 -3.90 -19.48 -12.35
C TRP A 382 -2.77 -20.32 -12.94
N ARG A 383 -1.58 -19.74 -13.19
CA ARG A 383 -0.40 -20.47 -13.67
C ARG A 383 0.39 -21.13 -12.54
N HIS A 384 0.46 -20.50 -11.38
CA HIS A 384 1.26 -20.88 -10.23
C HIS A 384 0.75 -20.17 -8.97
N GLU A 385 0.91 -20.78 -7.79
CA GLU A 385 0.67 -20.11 -6.50
C GLU A 385 1.23 -18.68 -6.46
N ALA A 386 0.37 -17.72 -6.10
CA ALA A 386 0.70 -16.30 -5.99
C ALA A 386 0.48 -15.81 -4.56
N ASN A 387 1.37 -14.96 -4.06
CA ASN A 387 1.23 -14.43 -2.71
C ASN A 387 0.14 -13.34 -2.66
N LEU A 388 -0.70 -13.36 -1.63
CA LEU A 388 -1.84 -12.45 -1.48
C LEU A 388 -1.44 -10.96 -1.56
N ASN A 389 -0.29 -10.60 -1.01
CA ASN A 389 0.20 -9.21 -0.97
C ASN A 389 0.56 -8.66 -2.36
N TRP A 390 0.78 -9.50 -3.38
CA TRP A 390 1.22 -9.04 -4.70
C TRP A 390 0.18 -8.18 -5.43
N ALA A 391 -1.11 -8.41 -5.18
CA ALA A 391 -2.20 -7.61 -5.74
C ALA A 391 -2.66 -6.46 -4.83
N SER A 392 -2.16 -6.38 -3.60
CA SER A 392 -2.63 -5.40 -2.61
C SER A 392 -2.57 -3.93 -3.05
N PRO A 393 -1.63 -3.45 -3.89
CA PRO A 393 -1.67 -2.06 -4.37
C PRO A 393 -2.95 -1.70 -5.14
N ALA A 394 -3.62 -2.67 -5.77
CA ALA A 394 -4.91 -2.46 -6.42
C ALA A 394 -5.99 -1.99 -5.42
N TYR A 395 -5.79 -2.22 -4.12
CA TYR A 395 -6.76 -1.87 -3.09
C TYR A 395 -6.86 -0.37 -2.85
N VAL A 396 -5.85 0.42 -3.27
CA VAL A 396 -5.88 1.89 -3.18
C VAL A 396 -7.06 2.47 -3.95
N GLY A 397 -7.32 2.00 -5.18
CA GLY A 397 -8.46 2.45 -5.96
C GLY A 397 -9.76 1.76 -5.53
N LEU A 398 -9.72 0.46 -5.27
CA LEU A 398 -10.90 -0.32 -4.90
C LEU A 398 -11.54 0.13 -3.58
N VAL A 399 -10.74 0.53 -2.57
CA VAL A 399 -11.28 1.02 -1.29
C VAL A 399 -12.06 2.31 -1.45
N LEU A 400 -11.64 3.19 -2.36
CA LEU A 400 -12.32 4.45 -2.62
C LEU A 400 -13.68 4.22 -3.26
N VAL A 401 -13.73 3.35 -4.28
CA VAL A 401 -14.98 2.94 -4.94
C VAL A 401 -15.91 2.28 -3.91
N ALA A 402 -15.43 1.29 -3.16
CA ALA A 402 -16.21 0.58 -2.16
C ALA A 402 -16.75 1.55 -1.09
N THR A 403 -15.91 2.42 -0.56
CA THR A 403 -16.30 3.40 0.46
C THR A 403 -17.36 4.36 -0.06
N HIS A 404 -17.18 4.91 -1.26
CA HIS A 404 -18.15 5.83 -1.85
C HIS A 404 -19.54 5.19 -1.96
N TRP A 405 -19.62 4.02 -2.59
CA TRP A 405 -20.88 3.31 -2.86
C TRP A 405 -21.55 2.83 -1.57
N MET A 406 -20.78 2.31 -0.61
CA MET A 406 -21.33 1.85 0.65
C MET A 406 -21.80 3.01 1.52
N LEU A 407 -21.11 4.15 1.54
CA LEU A 407 -21.58 5.31 2.32
C LEU A 407 -22.86 5.93 1.75
N THR A 408 -23.04 5.89 0.42
CA THR A 408 -24.27 6.36 -0.24
C THR A 408 -25.44 5.40 -0.06
N HIS A 409 -25.22 4.09 -0.21
CA HIS A 409 -26.32 3.13 -0.32
C HIS A 409 -26.48 2.20 0.90
N ALA A 410 -25.41 1.93 1.64
CA ALA A 410 -25.37 0.89 2.67
C ALA A 410 -24.51 1.28 3.90
N ARG A 411 -24.65 2.51 4.41
CA ARG A 411 -23.72 3.08 5.41
C ARG A 411 -23.53 2.24 6.68
N ARG A 412 -24.58 1.53 7.13
CA ARG A 412 -24.50 0.66 8.31
C ARG A 412 -23.59 -0.55 8.04
N LEU A 413 -23.69 -1.13 6.85
CA LEU A 413 -22.84 -2.23 6.41
C LEU A 413 -21.38 -1.76 6.25
N PHE A 414 -21.16 -0.53 5.81
CA PHE A 414 -19.81 0.05 5.78
C PHE A 414 -19.17 0.10 7.16
N TYR A 415 -19.87 0.68 8.15
CA TYR A 415 -19.33 0.75 9.51
C TYR A 415 -19.15 -0.64 10.13
N ALA A 416 -20.06 -1.59 9.87
CA ALA A 416 -19.90 -2.98 10.27
C ALA A 416 -18.69 -3.64 9.62
N ALA A 417 -18.44 -3.39 8.33
CA ALA A 417 -17.30 -3.94 7.60
C ALA A 417 -15.96 -3.39 8.12
N VAL A 418 -15.87 -2.07 8.37
CA VAL A 418 -14.68 -1.46 8.98
C VAL A 418 -14.48 -1.96 10.41
N GLY A 419 -15.56 -2.05 11.21
CA GLY A 419 -15.49 -2.57 12.57
C GLY A 419 -15.06 -4.03 12.64
N LEU A 420 -15.57 -4.90 11.75
CA LEU A 420 -15.17 -6.29 11.63
C LEU A 420 -13.68 -6.40 11.26
N ASN A 421 -13.24 -5.61 10.27
CA ASN A 421 -11.85 -5.58 9.86
C ASN A 421 -10.90 -5.17 11.01
N LEU A 422 -11.25 -4.13 11.77
CA LEU A 422 -10.52 -3.71 12.96
C LEU A 422 -10.52 -4.78 14.06
N LEU A 423 -11.65 -5.47 14.27
CA LEU A 423 -11.76 -6.57 15.23
C LEU A 423 -10.85 -7.75 14.85
N LEU A 424 -10.87 -8.17 13.57
CA LEU A 424 -10.01 -9.23 13.05
C LEU A 424 -8.53 -8.87 13.20
N LEU A 425 -8.16 -7.63 12.88
CA LEU A 425 -6.80 -7.14 13.06
C LEU A 425 -6.38 -7.13 14.53
N SER A 426 -7.21 -6.59 15.42
CA SER A 426 -6.96 -6.59 16.86
C SER A 426 -6.77 -8.02 17.39
N GLY A 427 -7.62 -8.96 16.94
CA GLY A 427 -7.49 -10.38 17.28
C GLY A 427 -6.17 -10.99 16.81
N LEU A 428 -5.71 -10.64 15.61
CA LEU A 428 -4.43 -11.11 15.07
C LEU A 428 -3.22 -10.48 15.77
N TYR A 429 -3.29 -9.19 16.10
CA TYR A 429 -2.22 -8.47 16.80
C TYR A 429 -2.04 -8.97 18.24
N HIS A 430 -3.14 -9.29 18.91
CA HIS A 430 -3.15 -9.79 20.29
C HIS A 430 -3.34 -11.30 20.36
N TYR A 431 -3.00 -12.04 19.30
CA TYR A 431 -3.28 -13.47 19.19
C TYR A 431 -2.70 -14.30 20.35
N HIS A 432 -1.44 -14.05 20.73
CA HIS A 432 -0.81 -14.74 21.86
C HIS A 432 -1.49 -14.39 23.20
N ALA A 433 -1.77 -13.11 23.45
CA ALA A 433 -2.45 -12.68 24.67
C ALA A 433 -3.88 -13.25 24.77
N LEU A 434 -4.59 -13.36 23.64
CA LEU A 434 -5.90 -14.02 23.58
C LEU A 434 -5.79 -15.52 23.81
N ALA A 435 -4.79 -16.18 23.23
CA ALA A 435 -4.55 -17.59 23.46
C ALA A 435 -4.27 -17.87 24.96
N ASP A 436 -3.43 -17.05 25.60
CA ASP A 436 -3.15 -17.14 27.03
C ASP A 436 -4.40 -16.88 27.88
N LEU A 437 -5.21 -15.86 27.52
CA LEU A 437 -6.45 -15.52 28.21
C LEU A 437 -7.48 -16.67 28.18
N PHE A 438 -7.55 -17.42 27.08
CA PHE A 438 -8.46 -18.55 26.90
C PHE A 438 -7.82 -19.92 27.21
N ASP A 439 -6.61 -19.95 27.77
CA ASP A 439 -5.82 -21.17 28.05
C ASP A 439 -5.68 -22.10 26.81
N VAL A 440 -5.60 -21.49 25.63
CA VAL A 440 -5.41 -22.20 24.36
C VAL A 440 -3.93 -22.47 24.16
N ARG A 441 -3.55 -23.74 24.21
CA ARG A 441 -2.18 -24.17 23.89
C ARG A 441 -1.91 -24.02 22.40
N LEU A 442 -1.02 -23.08 22.07
CA LEU A 442 -0.56 -22.85 20.71
C LEU A 442 0.34 -23.99 20.23
N THR A 443 0.27 -24.26 18.92
CA THR A 443 1.03 -25.28 18.20
C THR A 443 1.55 -24.69 16.90
N ARG A 444 2.32 -25.47 16.14
CA ARG A 444 2.78 -25.05 14.80
C ARG A 444 1.63 -24.68 13.85
N SER A 445 0.49 -25.37 13.95
CA SER A 445 -0.63 -25.17 13.02
C SER A 445 -1.58 -24.07 13.46
N THR A 446 -1.61 -23.73 14.75
CA THR A 446 -2.53 -22.72 15.28
C THR A 446 -1.89 -21.34 15.41
N ASP A 447 -0.59 -21.24 15.71
CA ASP A 447 0.08 -19.94 15.79
C ASP A 447 0.42 -19.37 14.40
N PRO A 448 -0.18 -18.23 13.97
CA PRO A 448 0.16 -17.61 12.69
C PRO A 448 1.59 -17.04 12.66
N TYR A 449 2.27 -16.87 13.81
CA TYR A 449 3.63 -16.35 13.93
C TYR A 449 4.71 -17.42 13.98
N PHE A 450 4.36 -18.71 13.96
CA PHE A 450 5.28 -19.83 14.24
C PHE A 450 6.55 -19.85 13.37
N LYS A 451 6.50 -19.29 12.16
CA LYS A 451 7.64 -19.23 11.22
C LYS A 451 8.78 -18.32 11.70
N ARG A 452 8.46 -17.35 12.57
CA ARG A 452 9.34 -16.30 13.10
C ARG A 452 9.89 -16.61 14.50
N LEU A 453 9.16 -17.40 15.30
CA LEU A 453 9.57 -17.72 16.67
C LEU A 453 10.85 -18.57 16.72
N GLY A 454 11.60 -18.46 17.82
CA GLY A 454 12.76 -19.30 18.15
C GLY A 454 14.08 -18.98 17.43
N TRP A 455 14.13 -18.02 16.50
CA TRP A 455 15.39 -17.66 15.83
C TRP A 455 16.31 -16.77 16.68
N ALA A 456 15.75 -15.90 17.50
CA ALA A 456 16.52 -15.13 18.48
C ALA A 456 17.28 -16.06 19.44
N GLU A 457 16.62 -17.10 19.93
CA GLU A 457 17.23 -18.13 20.78
C GLU A 457 18.42 -18.84 20.11
N ILE A 458 18.21 -19.34 18.88
CA ILE A 458 19.31 -19.96 18.11
C ILE A 458 20.44 -18.96 17.88
N GLY A 459 20.11 -17.70 17.61
CA GLY A 459 21.09 -16.63 17.44
C GLY A 459 21.95 -16.40 18.69
N ARG A 460 21.35 -16.36 19.89
CA ARG A 460 22.08 -16.23 21.17
C ARG A 460 23.04 -17.39 21.38
N GLN A 461 22.58 -18.63 21.19
CA GLN A 461 23.45 -19.82 21.31
C GLN A 461 24.60 -19.81 20.29
N LEU A 462 24.34 -19.32 19.07
CA LEU A 462 25.39 -19.17 18.05
C LEU A 462 26.36 -18.03 18.39
N ALA A 463 25.89 -16.94 18.99
CA ALA A 463 26.76 -15.84 19.44
C ALA A 463 27.76 -16.32 20.50
N ASP A 464 27.34 -17.20 21.41
CA ASP A 464 28.24 -17.82 22.40
C ASP A 464 29.32 -18.68 21.73
N LEU A 465 28.97 -19.42 20.68
CA LEU A 465 29.95 -20.16 19.87
C LEU A 465 30.88 -19.21 19.11
N ARG A 466 30.38 -18.12 18.55
CA ARG A 466 31.21 -17.12 17.87
C ARG A 466 32.26 -16.50 18.79
N ARG A 467 31.96 -16.31 20.08
CA ARG A 467 32.98 -15.87 21.06
C ARG A 467 34.13 -16.87 21.22
N ARG A 468 33.86 -18.18 21.05
CA ARG A 468 34.88 -19.24 21.09
C ARG A 468 35.66 -19.37 19.77
N TYR A 469 35.05 -18.95 18.65
CA TYR A 469 35.65 -18.98 17.31
C TYR A 469 35.61 -17.57 16.66
N PRO A 470 36.30 -16.57 17.22
CA PRO A 470 36.12 -15.17 16.84
C PRO A 470 36.57 -14.83 15.41
N ARG A 471 37.40 -15.66 14.79
CA ARG A 471 37.88 -15.50 13.41
C ARG A 471 37.06 -16.26 12.37
N ALA A 472 36.09 -17.06 12.79
CA ALA A 472 35.32 -17.91 11.90
C ALA A 472 34.19 -17.12 11.23
N ALA A 473 34.13 -17.13 9.90
CA ALA A 473 33.00 -16.58 9.15
C ALA A 473 31.78 -17.50 9.27
N LEU A 474 30.57 -16.94 9.28
CA LEU A 474 29.34 -17.70 9.29
C LEU A 474 29.01 -18.18 7.87
N LEU A 475 29.04 -19.48 7.65
CA LEU A 475 28.86 -20.13 6.36
C LEU A 475 27.55 -20.91 6.31
N SER A 476 26.81 -20.82 5.20
CA SER A 476 25.65 -21.67 4.97
C SER A 476 25.30 -21.74 3.48
N ASP A 477 24.59 -22.79 3.09
CA ASP A 477 23.94 -22.90 1.79
C ASP A 477 22.51 -22.30 1.78
N SER A 478 22.05 -21.81 2.94
CA SER A 478 20.68 -21.34 3.12
C SER A 478 20.62 -19.82 3.34
N ARG A 479 20.04 -19.10 2.36
CA ARG A 479 19.66 -17.68 2.49
C ARG A 479 19.00 -17.35 3.83
N LYS A 480 18.08 -18.23 4.26
CA LYS A 480 17.30 -18.04 5.48
C LYS A 480 18.18 -18.07 6.73
N LEU A 481 19.11 -19.03 6.80
CA LEU A 481 20.03 -19.11 7.93
C LEU A 481 20.99 -17.93 7.94
N LEU A 482 21.58 -17.57 6.79
CA LEU A 482 22.48 -16.42 6.68
C LEU A 482 21.80 -15.11 7.10
N ALA A 483 20.58 -14.85 6.63
CA ALA A 483 19.84 -13.65 7.01
C ALA A 483 19.52 -13.62 8.51
N LEU A 484 18.81 -14.63 9.02
CA LEU A 484 18.34 -14.62 10.41
C LEU A 484 19.47 -14.68 11.42
N LEU A 485 20.48 -15.53 11.18
CA LEU A 485 21.63 -15.65 12.09
C LEU A 485 22.63 -14.51 11.90
N GLY A 486 22.69 -13.92 10.70
CA GLY A 486 23.40 -12.66 10.47
C GLY A 486 22.83 -11.50 11.29
N TYR A 487 21.53 -11.49 11.53
CA TYR A 487 20.87 -10.50 12.39
C TYR A 487 20.96 -10.85 13.87
N HIS A 488 20.59 -12.08 14.28
CA HIS A 488 20.45 -12.45 15.68
C HIS A 488 21.75 -12.88 16.37
N ALA A 489 22.73 -13.45 15.66
CA ALA A 489 23.94 -14.00 16.27
C ALA A 489 25.05 -12.95 16.43
N ARG A 490 24.71 -11.75 16.91
CA ARG A 490 25.67 -10.65 17.11
C ARG A 490 26.53 -10.87 18.35
N VAL A 491 27.79 -10.45 18.26
CA VAL A 491 28.72 -10.41 19.39
C VAL A 491 29.10 -8.94 19.59
N ASP A 492 28.83 -8.39 20.77
CA ASP A 492 29.09 -6.99 21.12
C ASP A 492 28.50 -5.99 20.10
N GLY A 493 27.27 -6.28 19.65
CA GLY A 493 26.55 -5.50 18.63
C GLY A 493 26.98 -5.78 17.19
N GLN A 494 28.10 -6.46 16.97
CA GLN A 494 28.67 -6.70 15.64
C GLN A 494 28.11 -7.97 14.97
N PRO A 495 27.59 -7.86 13.73
CA PRO A 495 27.12 -9.02 12.98
C PRO A 495 28.28 -9.95 12.58
N PRO A 496 28.02 -11.23 12.29
CA PRO A 496 29.01 -12.10 11.69
C PRO A 496 29.37 -11.65 10.27
N VAL A 497 30.60 -11.93 9.88
CA VAL A 497 30.99 -12.01 8.47
C VAL A 497 30.24 -13.18 7.85
N LEU A 498 29.48 -12.93 6.80
CA LEU A 498 28.63 -13.93 6.14
C LEU A 498 29.34 -14.51 4.92
N ARG A 499 29.16 -15.80 4.69
CA ARG A 499 29.64 -16.51 3.50
C ARG A 499 28.59 -17.47 2.97
N SER A 500 28.52 -17.56 1.66
CA SER A 500 27.64 -18.49 0.97
C SER A 500 28.39 -19.75 0.51
N TRP A 501 27.73 -20.88 0.69
CA TRP A 501 28.12 -22.15 0.08
C TRP A 501 27.37 -22.35 -1.24
N ASN A 502 28.08 -22.20 -2.36
CA ASN A 502 27.57 -22.22 -3.74
C ASN A 502 28.43 -23.10 -4.68
N PRO A 503 28.48 -24.42 -4.47
CA PRO A 503 29.32 -25.30 -5.27
C PRO A 503 28.91 -25.39 -6.76
N GLN A 504 27.66 -25.02 -7.09
CA GLN A 504 27.18 -24.99 -8.47
C GLN A 504 27.56 -23.72 -9.24
N GLY A 505 28.09 -22.69 -8.57
CA GLY A 505 28.44 -21.41 -9.19
C GLY A 505 27.24 -20.67 -9.77
N ARG A 506 26.02 -20.94 -9.30
CA ARG A 506 24.79 -20.28 -9.76
C ARG A 506 24.28 -19.34 -8.69
N TRP A 507 23.91 -18.12 -9.05
CA TRP A 507 23.35 -17.17 -8.09
C TRP A 507 21.90 -17.53 -7.75
N ARG A 508 21.67 -17.93 -6.50
CA ARG A 508 20.32 -18.22 -5.98
C ARG A 508 19.80 -17.08 -5.11
N HIS A 509 20.70 -16.26 -4.58
CA HIS A 509 20.43 -15.13 -3.71
C HIS A 509 21.65 -14.19 -3.64
N GLN A 510 21.48 -13.02 -3.02
CA GLN A 510 22.50 -11.96 -2.89
C GLN A 510 23.83 -12.48 -2.34
N TYR A 511 23.80 -13.36 -1.33
CA TYR A 511 25.03 -13.88 -0.74
C TYR A 511 25.86 -14.72 -1.75
N ASP A 512 25.24 -15.32 -2.78
CA ASP A 512 25.99 -16.01 -3.83
C ASP A 512 26.66 -15.01 -4.79
N LEU A 513 26.14 -13.79 -4.87
CA LEU A 513 26.68 -12.73 -5.75
C LEU A 513 27.94 -12.10 -5.13
N TYR A 514 27.91 -11.81 -3.82
CA TYR A 514 28.99 -11.06 -3.16
C TYR A 514 29.75 -11.83 -2.08
N ASP A 515 29.16 -12.86 -1.47
CA ASP A 515 29.72 -13.53 -0.29
C ASP A 515 30.12 -14.98 -0.56
N ASP A 516 30.30 -15.38 -1.83
CA ASP A 516 30.74 -16.73 -2.18
C ASP A 516 32.13 -17.01 -1.58
N ILE A 517 32.24 -18.11 -0.83
CA ILE A 517 33.49 -18.59 -0.22
C ILE A 517 34.59 -18.88 -1.26
N ALA A 518 34.26 -19.18 -2.51
CA ALA A 518 35.25 -19.36 -3.57
C ALA A 518 36.02 -18.07 -3.85
N ALA A 519 35.35 -16.92 -3.75
CA ALA A 519 35.94 -15.59 -3.87
C ALA A 519 36.54 -15.10 -2.54
N HIS A 520 36.00 -15.54 -1.42
CA HIS A 520 36.40 -15.11 -0.07
C HIS A 520 36.90 -16.30 0.76
N ARG A 521 38.15 -16.72 0.51
CA ARG A 521 38.78 -17.86 1.18
C ARG A 521 39.27 -17.52 2.59
N ASP A 522 38.34 -17.27 3.50
CA ASP A 522 38.64 -17.22 4.93
C ASP A 522 39.27 -18.54 5.40
N ARG A 523 40.06 -18.48 6.48
CA ARG A 523 40.75 -19.66 7.02
C ARG A 523 39.83 -20.59 7.81
N ASP A 524 38.71 -20.06 8.29
CA ASP A 524 37.88 -20.70 9.31
C ASP A 524 36.40 -20.32 9.13
N TYR A 525 35.51 -21.30 9.30
CA TYR A 525 34.08 -21.15 9.16
C TYR A 525 33.29 -21.85 10.26
N LEU A 526 32.21 -21.20 10.71
CA LEU A 526 31.11 -21.85 11.38
C LEU A 526 30.03 -22.15 10.33
N PHE A 527 29.99 -23.38 9.82
CA PHE A 527 28.95 -23.81 8.90
C PHE A 527 27.67 -24.13 9.67
N VAL A 528 26.59 -23.42 9.35
CA VAL A 528 25.27 -23.64 9.93
C VAL A 528 24.34 -24.31 8.92
N SER A 529 23.68 -25.40 9.34
CA SER A 529 22.73 -26.13 8.51
C SER A 529 21.52 -26.62 9.29
N ARG A 530 20.39 -26.80 8.61
CA ARG A 530 19.17 -27.40 9.18
C ARG A 530 19.25 -28.93 9.26
N ARG A 531 20.20 -29.54 8.54
CA ARG A 531 20.42 -30.98 8.50
C ARG A 531 21.91 -31.27 8.77
N PRO A 532 22.27 -32.48 9.20
CA PRO A 532 23.67 -32.89 9.23
C PRO A 532 24.32 -32.71 7.84
N LEU A 533 25.59 -32.32 7.81
CA LEU A 533 26.34 -32.20 6.56
C LEU A 533 26.85 -33.57 6.12
N GLY A 534 26.79 -33.84 4.81
CA GLY A 534 27.40 -35.03 4.23
C GLY A 534 28.82 -34.77 3.71
N ASP A 535 29.45 -35.81 3.18
CA ASP A 535 30.81 -35.79 2.65
C ASP A 535 30.98 -34.83 1.47
N GLU A 536 29.90 -34.48 0.78
CA GLU A 536 29.90 -33.50 -0.31
C GLU A 536 30.35 -32.10 0.15
N VAL A 537 30.11 -31.76 1.41
CA VAL A 537 30.58 -30.52 2.05
C VAL A 537 31.82 -30.80 2.88
N LEU A 538 31.77 -31.80 3.78
CA LEU A 538 32.84 -32.03 4.76
C LEU A 538 34.19 -32.37 4.09
N GLY A 539 34.17 -33.15 3.00
CA GLY A 539 35.39 -33.52 2.26
C GLY A 539 36.07 -32.35 1.53
N ARG A 540 35.45 -31.16 1.53
CA ARG A 540 35.99 -29.93 0.92
C ARG A 540 36.85 -29.10 1.87
N PHE A 541 37.02 -29.57 3.09
CA PHE A 541 37.79 -28.90 4.13
C PHE A 541 38.88 -29.84 4.65
N GLU A 542 40.01 -29.28 5.08
CA GLU A 542 41.08 -30.03 5.72
C GLU A 542 40.66 -30.60 7.07
N ARG A 543 39.88 -29.82 7.82
CA ARG A 543 39.30 -30.23 9.10
C ARG A 543 37.83 -29.87 9.13
N ALA A 544 37.02 -30.80 9.61
CA ALA A 544 35.60 -30.60 9.78
C ALA A 544 35.15 -31.28 11.09
N ARG A 545 34.53 -30.51 11.99
CA ARG A 545 34.06 -31.01 13.28
C ARG A 545 32.67 -30.46 13.59
N LEU A 546 31.73 -31.33 13.94
CA LEU A 546 30.48 -30.89 14.56
C LEU A 546 30.79 -30.33 15.96
N VAL A 547 30.52 -29.04 16.17
CA VAL A 547 30.82 -28.35 17.44
C VAL A 547 29.59 -28.13 18.30
N ALA A 548 28.40 -28.06 17.70
CA ALA A 548 27.15 -27.93 18.43
C ALA A 548 25.92 -28.32 17.60
N VAL A 549 24.83 -28.64 18.30
CA VAL A 549 23.48 -28.70 17.74
C VAL A 549 22.59 -27.74 18.53
N LEU A 550 22.35 -26.56 17.96
CA LEU A 550 21.54 -25.50 18.57
C LEU A 550 20.06 -25.88 18.52
N ARG A 551 19.33 -25.59 19.59
CA ARG A 551 17.92 -25.96 19.71
C ARG A 551 17.09 -24.85 20.32
N ALA A 552 15.93 -24.59 19.73
CA ALA A 552 14.90 -23.72 20.28
C ALA A 552 13.58 -24.47 20.28
N ARG A 553 13.05 -24.77 21.47
CA ARG A 553 11.73 -25.38 21.65
C ARG A 553 10.71 -24.25 21.74
N ILE A 554 9.81 -24.20 20.76
CA ILE A 554 8.77 -23.16 20.67
C ILE A 554 7.47 -23.74 21.20
N TYR A 555 7.08 -24.89 20.65
CA TYR A 555 5.91 -25.67 21.07
C TYR A 555 6.32 -27.14 21.25
N PRO A 556 5.48 -28.00 21.86
CA PRO A 556 5.73 -29.43 21.94
C PRO A 556 5.99 -30.08 20.58
N ASP A 557 5.26 -29.64 19.55
CA ASP A 557 5.33 -30.10 18.15
C ASP A 557 6.30 -29.28 17.27
N LEU A 558 6.94 -28.24 17.83
CA LEU A 558 7.84 -27.35 17.09
C LEU A 558 9.15 -27.10 17.81
N VAL A 559 10.18 -27.86 17.42
CA VAL A 559 11.57 -27.66 17.82
C VAL A 559 12.41 -27.28 16.61
N ARG A 560 13.07 -26.11 16.67
CA ARG A 560 14.08 -25.76 15.68
C ARG A 560 15.41 -26.40 16.05
N ARG A 561 16.10 -26.95 15.05
CA ARG A 561 17.44 -27.52 15.19
C ARG A 561 18.36 -26.94 14.12
N VAL A 562 19.55 -26.52 14.53
CA VAL A 562 20.61 -26.05 13.63
C VAL A 562 21.91 -26.73 14.03
N TYR A 563 22.51 -27.45 13.09
CA TYR A 563 23.81 -28.09 13.24
C TYR A 563 24.89 -27.06 12.93
N VAL A 564 25.90 -26.99 13.78
CA VAL A 564 27.03 -26.06 13.63
C VAL A 564 28.31 -26.86 13.53
N TYR A 565 29.00 -26.72 12.41
CA TYR A 565 30.29 -27.34 12.16
C TYR A 565 31.37 -26.27 12.14
N HIS A 566 32.52 -26.58 12.72
CA HIS A 566 33.74 -25.81 12.58
C HIS A 566 34.54 -26.41 11.42
N LEU A 567 34.72 -25.64 10.35
CA LEU A 567 35.36 -26.07 9.12
C LEU A 567 36.60 -25.21 8.85
N GLN A 568 37.72 -25.84 8.50
CA GLN A 568 39.00 -25.16 8.27
C GLN A 568 39.68 -25.67 7.01
N GLY A 569 40.42 -24.78 6.34
CA GLY A 569 41.21 -25.12 5.14
C GLY A 569 40.33 -25.52 3.97
N PHE A 570 39.54 -24.58 3.44
CA PHE A 570 38.69 -24.82 2.27
C PHE A 570 39.55 -25.14 1.03
N ARG A 571 39.38 -26.35 0.48
CA ARG A 571 40.14 -26.89 -0.66
C ARG A 571 39.63 -26.43 -2.02
N GLY A 572 38.47 -25.77 -2.06
CA GLY A 572 37.78 -25.39 -3.29
C GLY A 572 36.62 -26.33 -3.65
N TYR A 573 35.80 -25.91 -4.61
CA TYR A 573 34.63 -26.69 -5.07
C TYR A 573 34.98 -27.82 -6.04
N ARG A 574 36.12 -27.73 -6.73
CA ARG A 574 36.63 -28.81 -7.58
C ARG A 574 37.44 -29.76 -6.71
N ARG A 575 37.26 -31.08 -6.96
CA ARG A 575 38.06 -32.09 -6.26
C ARG A 575 39.47 -32.08 -6.81
#